data_AF-K7U3R0-F1
#
_entry.id   AF-K7U3R0-F1
#
_cell.length_a   1.000
_cell.length_b   1.000
_cell.length_c   1.000
_cell.angle_alpha   90.00
_cell.angle_beta   90.00
_cell.angle_gamma   90.00
#
_symmetry.space_group_name_H-M   'P 1'
#
loop_
_entity.id
_entity.type
_entity.pdbx_description
1 polymer ?
#
loop_
_entity_poly.entity_id
_entity_poly.type
_entity_poly.pdbx_seq_one_letter_code
_entity_poly.pdbx_strand_id
1 'polypeptide(L)'
;MIGTSTRLPPTQRLVEIKAVAEQFHFKISTLLLHAGKAVEAITWFRKHIRSYARVLGTPEVAFLHWEWFSRQFLVFGELIETTSTTIPDTLSPRFGTADYGLTEWEFQPAYYYQLAATYLREKRYAIECSSSMANLTTEVNGVPESVMPSVYVGQYVRLFEQGDTVSILPLSDTEYTSYALSEAERFQDSYEIIALFRKAYESFQSLGATRIASVCSGGMAMEYYAAGDFSNAKQLFDNVAGLYRKEGWTTLLWENLGYLRECSMKLNSPKDFISYSLEMAALPLFSRSEEENRENKIKSGPAGSPTISRRENIQQEVINVLERNQSSEGTDDGFNNAMEEVTHLDIDQISSLRMVLTTSVAFLDQSVKPGSPLLVSVSLLSHLPSPVVVDQLEVQFNQSDCNFVIHSRQEDSPPFYSNLHDQVVQDTSLTLFTNRWMRLTHEAKSGQSGKLECLSVKATIKKMPCDLLPR
;
A
#
# COMPACT_ATOMS: atom_id res chain seq x y z
N MET A 1 0.08 36.11 24.29
CA MET A 1 -1.32 35.87 24.67
C MET A 1 -2.17 36.72 23.73
N ILE A 2 -2.71 36.14 22.65
CA ILE A 2 -3.56 36.89 21.70
C ILE A 2 -4.89 37.06 22.42
N GLY A 3 -5.25 38.30 22.77
CA GLY A 3 -6.53 38.62 23.39
C GLY A 3 -7.65 38.22 22.43
N THR A 4 -8.28 37.09 22.68
CA THR A 4 -9.39 36.61 21.86
C THR A 4 -10.67 37.23 22.38
N SER A 5 -11.37 37.95 21.50
CA SER A 5 -12.77 38.31 21.72
C SER A 5 -13.55 37.04 22.05
N THR A 6 -14.23 36.99 23.20
CA THR A 6 -15.05 35.86 23.64
C THR A 6 -16.39 35.75 22.91
N ARG A 7 -16.62 36.59 21.88
CA ARG A 7 -17.92 36.72 21.20
C ARG A 7 -18.28 35.55 20.28
N LEU A 8 -17.31 34.80 19.78
CA LEU A 8 -17.55 33.65 18.90
C LEU A 8 -17.30 32.32 19.62
N PRO A 9 -18.07 31.28 19.24
CA PRO A 9 -17.77 29.91 19.62
C PRO A 9 -16.32 29.51 19.28
N PRO A 10 -15.63 28.74 20.14
CA PRO A 10 -14.27 28.26 19.93
C PRO A 10 -13.96 27.73 18.53
N THR A 11 -14.81 26.89 17.94
CA THR A 11 -14.55 26.27 16.63
C THR A 11 -14.56 27.32 15.53
N GLN A 12 -15.60 28.15 15.46
CA GLN A 12 -15.69 29.22 14.46
C GLN A 12 -14.55 30.24 14.62
N ARG A 13 -14.10 30.51 15.84
CA ARG A 13 -12.93 31.38 16.07
C ARG A 13 -11.66 30.82 15.43
N LEU A 14 -11.44 29.50 15.50
CA LEU A 14 -10.29 28.87 14.86
C LEU A 14 -10.37 28.94 13.33
N VAL A 15 -11.57 28.76 12.78
CA VAL A 15 -11.83 28.89 11.33
C VAL A 15 -11.57 30.32 10.86
N GLU A 16 -12.10 31.32 11.57
CA GLU A 16 -11.86 32.74 11.27
C GLU A 16 -10.36 33.07 11.31
N ILE A 17 -9.64 32.68 12.37
CA ILE A 17 -8.20 32.94 12.51
C ILE A 17 -7.42 32.37 11.30
N LYS A 18 -7.74 31.15 10.88
CA LYS A 18 -7.11 30.48 9.73
C LYS A 18 -7.47 31.15 8.41
N ALA A 19 -8.74 31.51 8.21
CA ALA A 19 -9.23 32.14 7.00
C ALA A 19 -8.61 33.55 6.80
N VAL A 20 -8.50 34.33 7.87
CA VAL A 20 -7.82 35.63 7.83
C VAL A 20 -6.32 35.45 7.55
N ALA A 21 -5.67 34.49 8.22
CA ALA A 21 -4.26 34.20 7.99
C ALA A 21 -3.96 33.78 6.56
N GLU A 22 -4.82 32.95 5.97
CA GLU A 22 -4.75 32.52 4.57
C GLU A 22 -4.72 33.71 3.60
N GLN A 23 -5.62 34.68 3.78
CA GLN A 23 -5.71 35.87 2.92
C GLN A 23 -4.40 36.67 2.89
N PHE A 24 -3.78 36.86 4.05
CA PHE A 24 -2.47 37.53 4.13
C PHE A 24 -1.35 36.65 3.58
N HIS A 25 -1.37 35.36 3.92
CA HIS A 25 -0.35 34.41 3.51
C HIS A 25 -0.20 34.38 1.99
N PHE A 26 -1.29 34.18 1.25
CA PHE A 26 -1.23 34.09 -0.20
C PHE A 26 -0.86 35.43 -0.85
N LYS A 27 -1.36 36.57 -0.34
CA LYS A 27 -0.95 37.89 -0.85
C LYS A 27 0.57 38.10 -0.71
N ILE A 28 1.15 37.74 0.44
CA ILE A 28 2.59 37.85 0.68
C ILE A 28 3.36 36.90 -0.23
N SER A 29 2.94 35.63 -0.32
CA SER A 29 3.54 34.63 -1.20
C SER A 29 3.53 35.07 -2.67
N THR A 30 2.39 35.54 -3.19
CA THR A 30 2.26 36.05 -4.56
C THR A 30 3.19 37.24 -4.82
N LEU A 31 3.24 38.22 -3.90
CA LEU A 31 4.12 39.38 -4.05
C LEU A 31 5.61 38.99 -4.06
N LEU A 32 6.02 38.05 -3.21
CA LEU A 32 7.40 37.56 -3.16
C LEU A 32 7.75 36.80 -4.45
N LEU A 33 6.88 35.90 -4.91
CA LEU A 33 7.09 35.12 -6.12
C LEU A 33 7.15 36.01 -7.38
N HIS A 34 6.23 36.97 -7.52
CA HIS A 34 6.27 37.94 -8.62
C HIS A 34 7.52 38.84 -8.59
N ALA A 35 8.10 39.07 -7.41
CA ALA A 35 9.35 39.80 -7.27
C ALA A 35 10.60 38.92 -7.54
N GLY A 36 10.43 37.65 -7.95
CA GLY A 36 11.52 36.70 -8.15
C GLY A 36 12.15 36.17 -6.85
N LYS A 37 11.53 36.42 -5.69
CA LYS A 37 12.04 36.08 -4.36
C LYS A 37 11.52 34.72 -3.88
N ALA A 38 11.84 33.67 -4.64
CA ALA A 38 11.34 32.31 -4.37
C ALA A 38 11.79 31.76 -3.02
N VAL A 39 13.05 31.98 -2.63
CA VAL A 39 13.62 31.52 -1.34
C VAL A 39 12.86 32.15 -0.17
N GLU A 40 12.58 33.45 -0.23
CA GLU A 40 11.82 34.15 0.80
C GLU A 40 10.37 33.71 0.83
N ALA A 41 9.74 33.44 -0.32
CA ALA A 41 8.39 32.91 -0.41
C ALA A 41 8.29 31.53 0.27
N ILE A 42 9.20 30.62 -0.02
CA ILE A 42 9.26 29.29 0.62
C ILE A 42 9.52 29.41 2.11
N THR A 43 10.44 30.28 2.52
CA THR A 43 10.75 30.52 3.94
C THR A 43 9.52 31.07 4.68
N TRP A 44 8.80 32.01 4.06
CA TRP A 44 7.53 32.53 4.56
C TRP A 44 6.47 31.42 4.68
N PHE A 45 6.31 30.59 3.66
CA PHE A 45 5.40 29.44 3.66
C PHE A 45 5.71 28.47 4.80
N ARG A 46 6.97 28.07 4.98
CA ARG A 46 7.39 27.20 6.10
C ARG A 46 7.04 27.80 7.46
N LYS A 47 7.26 29.11 7.62
CA LYS A 47 6.89 29.83 8.85
C LYS A 47 5.38 29.79 9.09
N HIS A 48 4.59 30.09 8.05
CA HIS A 48 3.12 30.03 8.09
C HIS A 48 2.64 28.64 8.53
N ILE A 49 3.03 27.59 7.80
CA ILE A 49 2.66 26.22 8.11
C ILE A 49 3.05 25.83 9.54
N ARG A 50 4.27 26.15 9.97
CA ARG A 50 4.73 25.86 11.34
C ARG A 50 3.89 26.58 12.41
N SER A 51 3.49 27.82 12.15
CA SER A 51 2.65 28.61 13.08
C SER A 51 1.25 28.00 13.26
N TYR A 52 0.70 27.37 12.22
CA TYR A 52 -0.65 26.80 12.26
C TYR A 52 -0.71 25.29 12.47
N ALA A 53 0.41 24.56 12.40
CA ALA A 53 0.48 23.10 12.52
C ALA A 53 -0.13 22.54 13.82
N ARG A 54 -0.14 23.32 14.91
CA ARG A 54 -0.72 22.91 16.21
C ARG A 54 -2.12 23.47 16.45
N VAL A 55 -2.67 24.21 15.50
CA VAL A 55 -4.00 24.83 15.58
C VAL A 55 -5.03 23.87 14.97
N LEU A 56 -5.07 22.64 15.47
CA LEU A 56 -5.93 21.56 14.96
C LEU A 56 -7.39 21.81 15.34
N GLY A 57 -7.65 22.12 16.61
CA GLY A 57 -9.01 22.19 17.18
C GLY A 57 -9.30 20.96 18.05
N THR A 58 -10.57 20.74 18.39
CA THR A 58 -10.99 19.49 19.04
C THR A 58 -11.04 18.36 18.01
N PRO A 59 -10.98 17.08 18.45
CA PRO A 59 -11.00 15.95 17.54
C PRO A 59 -12.22 15.93 16.60
N GLU A 60 -13.40 16.39 17.04
CA GLU A 60 -14.62 16.35 16.24
C GLU A 60 -14.52 17.20 14.96
N VAL A 61 -13.68 18.25 14.98
CA VAL A 61 -13.53 19.23 13.89
C VAL A 61 -12.14 19.19 13.25
N ALA A 62 -11.35 18.15 13.53
CA ALA A 62 -9.99 18.01 13.00
C ALA A 62 -9.96 18.02 11.46
N PHE A 63 -11.02 17.54 10.80
CA PHE A 63 -11.14 17.55 9.35
C PHE A 63 -11.07 18.97 8.76
N LEU A 64 -11.63 19.99 9.42
CA LEU A 64 -11.55 21.40 8.98
C LEU A 64 -10.10 21.90 8.96
N HIS A 65 -9.27 21.42 9.88
CA HIS A 65 -7.84 21.75 9.86
C HIS A 65 -7.16 21.13 8.65
N TRP A 66 -7.37 19.84 8.40
CA TRP A 66 -6.74 19.12 7.30
C TRP A 66 -7.17 19.63 5.93
N GLU A 67 -8.44 20.00 5.79
CA GLU A 67 -8.95 20.70 4.61
C GLU A 67 -8.22 22.02 4.35
N TRP A 68 -8.15 22.87 5.39
CA TRP A 68 -7.45 24.15 5.30
C TRP A 68 -5.95 23.96 5.01
N PHE A 69 -5.31 22.98 5.64
CA PHE A 69 -3.90 22.63 5.41
C PHE A 69 -3.67 22.19 3.96
N SER A 70 -4.48 21.25 3.45
CA SER A 70 -4.42 20.81 2.05
C SER A 70 -4.47 21.99 1.10
N ARG A 71 -5.42 22.90 1.32
CA ARG A 71 -5.57 24.13 0.52
C ARG A 71 -4.33 25.03 0.57
N GLN A 72 -3.65 25.16 1.72
CA GLN A 72 -2.42 25.94 1.81
C GLN A 72 -1.36 25.42 0.85
N PHE A 73 -1.15 24.10 0.83
CA PHE A 73 -0.18 23.46 -0.04
C PHE A 73 -0.62 23.52 -1.51
N LEU A 74 -1.88 23.22 -1.81
CA LEU A 74 -2.41 23.26 -3.18
C LEU A 74 -2.18 24.62 -3.85
N VAL A 75 -2.69 25.68 -3.23
CA VAL A 75 -2.62 27.04 -3.80
C VAL A 75 -1.18 27.52 -3.87
N PHE A 76 -0.34 27.21 -2.88
CA PHE A 76 1.08 27.58 -2.96
C PHE A 76 1.83 26.83 -4.07
N GLY A 77 1.50 25.55 -4.29
CA GLY A 77 2.02 24.77 -5.42
C GLY A 77 1.64 25.38 -6.78
N GLU A 78 0.36 25.79 -6.94
CA GLU A 78 -0.12 26.50 -8.13
C GLU A 78 0.56 27.86 -8.33
N LEU A 79 0.81 28.61 -7.25
CA LEU A 79 1.55 29.87 -7.32
C LEU A 79 2.99 29.66 -7.80
N ILE A 80 3.68 28.61 -7.35
CA ILE A 80 5.03 28.29 -7.83
C ILE A 80 4.99 27.85 -9.30
N GLU A 81 4.03 27.00 -9.69
CA GLU A 81 3.88 26.52 -11.06
C GLU A 81 3.62 27.68 -12.04
N THR A 82 2.69 28.56 -11.71
CA THR A 82 2.36 29.75 -12.53
C THR A 82 3.51 30.75 -12.61
N THR A 83 4.27 30.94 -11.53
CA THR A 83 5.46 31.80 -11.54
C THR A 83 6.58 31.19 -12.40
N SER A 84 6.78 29.87 -12.30
CA SER A 84 7.84 29.16 -13.04
C SER A 84 7.61 29.16 -14.55
N THR A 85 6.35 29.14 -15.00
CA THR A 85 5.99 29.25 -16.42
C THR A 85 6.14 30.67 -16.98
N THR A 86 6.11 31.69 -16.12
CA THR A 86 6.14 33.11 -16.52
C THR A 86 7.56 33.69 -16.53
N ILE A 87 8.49 33.11 -15.77
CA ILE A 87 9.88 33.58 -15.67
C ILE A 87 10.80 32.65 -16.49
N PRO A 88 11.48 33.14 -17.54
CA PRO A 88 12.36 32.29 -18.36
C PRO A 88 13.55 31.72 -17.58
N ASP A 89 13.91 30.47 -17.91
CA ASP A 89 14.91 29.54 -17.32
C ASP A 89 16.31 30.10 -17.00
N THR A 90 16.58 31.35 -17.34
CA THR A 90 17.83 32.06 -17.03
C THR A 90 18.05 32.34 -15.53
N LEU A 91 17.04 32.14 -14.68
CA LEU A 91 17.11 32.38 -13.22
C LEU A 91 16.70 31.18 -12.36
N SER A 92 16.45 30.01 -12.97
CA SER A 92 16.23 28.77 -12.19
C SER A 92 17.46 28.55 -11.30
N PRO A 93 17.31 28.54 -9.96
CA PRO A 93 18.45 28.28 -9.09
C PRO A 93 18.95 26.88 -9.46
N ARG A 94 20.11 26.82 -10.11
CA ARG A 94 20.86 25.58 -10.22
C ARG A 94 21.05 25.09 -8.78
N PHE A 95 20.42 23.96 -8.51
CA PHE A 95 20.69 22.99 -7.45
C PHE A 95 21.67 23.45 -6.37
N GLY A 96 21.16 23.60 -5.15
CA GLY A 96 21.91 23.50 -3.90
C GLY A 96 23.14 24.38 -3.73
N THR A 97 22.97 25.61 -3.23
CA THR A 97 24.01 26.22 -2.38
C THR A 97 23.73 25.88 -0.93
N ALA A 98 24.72 25.34 -0.23
CA ALA A 98 24.66 24.87 1.17
C ALA A 98 24.23 25.93 2.22
N ASP A 99 23.97 27.18 1.80
CA ASP A 99 23.66 28.31 2.67
C ASP A 99 22.19 28.40 3.10
N TYR A 100 21.28 27.64 2.47
CA TYR A 100 19.87 27.64 2.83
C TYR A 100 19.41 26.24 3.25
N GLY A 101 18.87 26.09 4.47
CA GLY A 101 18.31 24.83 4.99
C GLY A 101 16.99 24.39 4.32
N LEU A 102 16.80 24.74 3.04
CA LEU A 102 15.69 24.33 2.20
C LEU A 102 16.07 23.08 1.42
N THR A 103 15.14 22.15 1.25
CA THR A 103 15.38 20.99 0.39
C THR A 103 15.12 21.36 -1.07
N GLU A 104 15.85 20.75 -2.00
CA GLU A 104 15.68 21.01 -3.45
C GLU A 104 14.24 20.77 -3.93
N TRP A 105 13.51 19.88 -3.26
CA TRP A 105 12.12 19.56 -3.52
C TRP A 105 11.15 20.71 -3.20
N GLU A 106 11.46 21.59 -2.25
CA GLU A 106 10.61 22.74 -1.90
C GLU A 106 10.52 23.78 -3.04
N PHE A 107 11.37 23.70 -4.06
CA PHE A 107 11.25 24.53 -5.26
C PHE A 107 10.36 23.91 -6.34
N GLN A 108 9.94 22.66 -6.17
CA GLN A 108 9.15 21.93 -7.16
C GLN A 108 7.66 21.97 -6.81
N PRO A 109 6.76 22.39 -7.73
CA PRO A 109 5.30 22.35 -7.49
C PRO A 109 4.79 20.98 -7.05
N ALA A 110 5.37 19.91 -7.60
CA ALA A 110 5.02 18.51 -7.30
C ALA A 110 5.08 18.17 -5.80
N TYR A 111 6.05 18.75 -5.07
CA TYR A 111 6.18 18.58 -3.62
C TYR A 111 4.92 19.06 -2.89
N TYR A 112 4.37 20.20 -3.30
CA TYR A 112 3.18 20.78 -2.70
C TYR A 112 1.92 20.01 -3.09
N TYR A 113 1.80 19.54 -4.33
CA TYR A 113 0.66 18.71 -4.75
C TYR A 113 0.61 17.37 -4.01
N GLN A 114 1.77 16.72 -3.80
CA GLN A 114 1.86 15.49 -3.03
C GLN A 114 1.39 15.71 -1.57
N LEU A 115 1.82 16.80 -0.94
CA LEU A 115 1.43 17.11 0.43
C LEU A 115 -0.04 17.54 0.53
N ALA A 116 -0.55 18.32 -0.43
CA ALA A 116 -1.97 18.66 -0.51
C ALA A 116 -2.84 17.38 -0.56
N ALA A 117 -2.51 16.44 -1.44
CA ALA A 117 -3.18 15.15 -1.54
C ALA A 117 -3.12 14.37 -0.20
N THR A 118 -1.96 14.37 0.45
CA THR A 118 -1.76 13.71 1.74
C THR A 118 -2.63 14.31 2.84
N TYR A 119 -2.72 15.64 2.94
CA TYR A 119 -3.56 16.30 3.94
C TYR A 119 -5.05 16.15 3.64
N LEU A 120 -5.46 16.15 2.37
CA LEU A 120 -6.84 15.89 2.00
C LEU A 120 -7.25 14.44 2.34
N ARG A 121 -6.31 13.49 2.28
CA ARG A 121 -6.53 12.15 2.81
C ARG A 121 -6.68 12.11 4.34
N GLU A 122 -5.88 12.89 5.08
CA GLU A 122 -6.03 13.02 6.54
C GLU A 122 -7.38 13.68 6.91
N LYS A 123 -7.90 14.61 6.09
CA LYS A 123 -9.28 15.15 6.22
C LYS A 123 -10.29 14.02 6.16
N ARG A 124 -10.21 13.15 5.14
CA ARG A 124 -11.13 12.01 5.00
C ARG A 124 -11.08 11.08 6.21
N TYR A 125 -9.89 10.68 6.66
CA TYR A 125 -9.76 9.82 7.85
C TYR A 125 -10.35 10.47 9.11
N ALA A 126 -10.17 11.78 9.27
CA ALA A 126 -10.76 12.52 10.38
C ALA A 126 -12.31 12.52 10.31
N ILE A 127 -12.90 12.64 9.12
CA ILE A 127 -14.36 12.53 8.90
C ILE A 127 -14.83 11.13 9.29
N GLU A 128 -14.21 10.07 8.77
CA GLU A 128 -14.59 8.68 9.06
C GLU A 128 -14.55 8.35 10.57
N CYS A 129 -13.55 8.88 11.27
CA CYS A 129 -13.44 8.77 12.73
C CYS A 129 -14.55 9.54 13.46
N SER A 130 -14.84 10.78 13.04
CA SER A 130 -15.91 11.61 13.63
C SER A 130 -17.30 11.00 13.41
N SER A 131 -17.60 10.51 12.20
CA SER A 131 -18.90 9.91 11.86
C SER A 131 -19.12 8.59 12.62
N SER A 132 -18.06 7.78 12.80
CA SER A 132 -18.11 6.56 13.62
C SER A 132 -18.44 6.86 15.09
N MET A 133 -17.89 7.94 15.65
CA MET A 133 -18.14 8.36 17.03
C MET A 133 -19.55 8.96 17.21
N ALA A 134 -20.04 9.72 16.22
CA ALA A 134 -21.40 10.26 16.22
C ALA A 134 -22.48 9.17 16.20
N ASN A 135 -22.25 8.07 15.48
CA ASN A 135 -23.19 6.93 15.43
C ASN A 135 -23.32 6.18 16.78
N LEU A 136 -22.33 6.29 17.67
CA LEU A 136 -22.35 5.67 19.00
C LEU A 136 -23.07 6.55 20.04
N THR A 137 -23.12 7.86 19.81
CA THR A 137 -23.81 8.83 20.67
C THR A 137 -25.15 9.16 20.06
N THR A 138 -26.21 8.48 20.49
CA THR A 138 -27.60 8.78 20.12
C THR A 138 -28.04 10.13 20.71
N GLU A 139 -27.51 11.25 20.22
CA GLU A 139 -28.00 12.59 20.54
C GLU A 139 -28.70 13.22 19.33
N VAL A 140 -30.00 13.42 19.53
CA VAL A 140 -30.96 14.06 18.64
C VAL A 140 -30.66 15.57 18.58
N ASN A 141 -29.64 15.96 17.81
CA ASN A 141 -29.47 17.35 17.38
C ASN A 141 -29.44 17.35 15.85
N GLY A 142 -30.57 17.72 15.24
CA GLY A 142 -30.68 17.82 13.78
C GLY A 142 -29.68 18.83 13.21
N VAL A 143 -29.20 18.57 11.99
CA VAL A 143 -28.37 19.52 11.24
C VAL A 143 -29.13 20.84 11.10
N PRO A 144 -28.52 22.00 11.45
CA PRO A 144 -29.23 23.28 11.36
C PRO A 144 -29.60 23.60 9.90
N GLU A 145 -30.88 23.86 9.65
CA GLU A 145 -31.35 24.31 8.34
C GLU A 145 -30.91 25.75 8.05
N SER A 146 -30.55 26.01 6.79
CA SER A 146 -30.24 27.35 6.25
C SER A 146 -29.03 28.05 6.89
N VAL A 147 -27.86 27.38 6.89
CA VAL A 147 -26.58 27.99 7.27
C VAL A 147 -25.95 28.71 6.07
N MET A 148 -25.45 29.93 6.29
CA MET A 148 -24.75 30.72 5.26
C MET A 148 -23.48 31.38 5.79
N PRO A 149 -22.52 31.74 4.91
CA PRO A 149 -21.40 32.59 5.27
C PRO A 149 -21.87 33.95 5.82
N SER A 150 -21.17 34.44 6.84
CA SER A 150 -21.36 35.78 7.40
C SER A 150 -20.64 36.85 6.55
N VAL A 151 -20.89 38.11 6.87
CA VAL A 151 -20.12 39.26 6.33
C VAL A 151 -18.66 39.25 6.81
N TYR A 152 -18.39 38.57 7.93
CA TYR A 152 -17.04 38.40 8.46
C TYR A 152 -16.39 37.12 7.93
N VAL A 153 -15.12 37.22 7.54
CA VAL A 153 -14.35 36.13 6.93
C VAL A 153 -14.30 34.92 7.86
N GLY A 154 -14.70 33.75 7.36
CA GLY A 154 -14.64 32.48 8.08
C GLY A 154 -15.70 32.28 9.16
N GLN A 155 -16.65 33.21 9.33
CA GLN A 155 -17.78 33.05 10.24
C GLN A 155 -19.02 32.57 9.49
N TYR A 156 -19.84 31.74 10.15
CA TYR A 156 -21.09 31.21 9.60
C TYR A 156 -22.25 31.51 10.54
N VAL A 157 -23.41 31.77 9.96
CA VAL A 157 -24.63 32.16 10.66
C VAL A 157 -25.81 31.36 10.15
N ARG A 158 -26.82 31.19 11.00
CA ARG A 158 -28.08 30.55 10.63
C ARG A 158 -29.10 31.60 10.21
N LEU A 159 -29.77 31.37 9.09
CA LEU A 159 -30.98 32.08 8.72
C LEU A 159 -32.18 31.44 9.41
N PHE A 160 -32.93 32.25 10.15
CA PHE A 160 -34.16 31.84 10.81
C PHE A 160 -35.33 32.62 10.23
N GLU A 161 -36.18 31.92 9.48
CA GLU A 161 -37.37 32.46 8.83
C GLU A 161 -38.60 32.22 9.72
N GLN A 162 -39.27 33.30 10.12
CA GLN A 162 -40.55 33.24 10.82
C GLN A 162 -41.55 34.15 10.11
N GLY A 163 -42.43 33.55 9.30
CA GLY A 163 -43.33 34.31 8.41
C GLY A 163 -42.55 35.10 7.36
N ASP A 164 -42.89 36.38 7.15
CA ASP A 164 -42.19 37.29 6.23
C ASP A 164 -40.87 37.87 6.82
N THR A 165 -40.51 37.51 8.05
CA THR A 165 -39.30 38.02 8.72
C THR A 165 -38.15 37.01 8.67
N VAL A 166 -37.02 37.43 8.11
CA VAL A 166 -35.77 36.68 8.07
C VAL A 166 -34.81 37.27 9.10
N SER A 167 -34.37 36.47 10.06
CA SER A 167 -33.43 36.86 11.11
C SER A 167 -32.12 36.07 11.01
N ILE A 168 -31.01 36.68 11.41
CA ILE A 168 -29.68 36.08 11.38
C ILE A 168 -29.28 35.74 12.81
N LEU A 169 -29.05 34.45 13.08
CA LEU A 169 -28.69 33.95 14.40
C LEU A 169 -27.27 33.39 14.42
N PRO A 170 -26.52 33.59 15.52
CA PRO A 170 -25.23 32.92 15.69
C PRO A 170 -25.45 31.41 15.85
N LEU A 171 -24.53 30.60 15.31
CA LEU A 171 -24.50 29.16 15.54
C LEU A 171 -23.73 28.85 16.82
N SER A 172 -24.16 27.85 17.57
CA SER A 172 -23.34 27.21 18.60
C SER A 172 -22.21 26.35 17.98
N ASP A 173 -21.22 25.95 18.78
CA ASP A 173 -20.14 25.05 18.31
C ASP A 173 -20.71 23.70 17.84
N THR A 174 -21.74 23.18 18.49
CA THR A 174 -22.37 21.90 18.13
C THR A 174 -23.12 22.00 16.81
N GLU A 175 -23.93 23.05 16.62
CA GLU A 175 -24.65 23.31 15.36
C GLU A 175 -23.68 23.57 14.20
N TYR A 176 -22.61 24.34 14.43
CA TYR A 176 -21.61 24.56 13.38
C TYR A 176 -20.85 23.27 13.03
N THR A 177 -20.51 22.46 14.03
CA THR A 177 -19.81 21.18 13.81
C THR A 177 -20.68 20.20 13.03
N SER A 178 -21.97 20.07 13.37
CA SER A 178 -22.88 19.19 12.64
C SER A 178 -23.11 19.66 11.20
N TYR A 179 -23.26 20.99 11.00
CA TYR A 179 -23.29 21.58 9.66
C TYR A 179 -22.02 21.27 8.87
N ALA A 180 -20.84 21.59 9.42
CA ALA A 180 -19.57 21.44 8.75
C ALA A 180 -19.27 19.98 8.40
N LEU A 181 -19.60 19.04 9.29
CA LEU A 181 -19.47 17.60 9.03
C LEU A 181 -20.42 17.17 7.89
N SER A 182 -21.68 17.61 7.93
CA SER A 182 -22.65 17.29 6.87
C SER A 182 -22.26 17.85 5.50
N GLU A 183 -21.62 19.02 5.46
CA GLU A 183 -21.08 19.57 4.21
C GLU A 183 -19.86 18.78 3.74
N ALA A 184 -18.96 18.43 4.65
CA ALA A 184 -17.76 17.67 4.31
C ALA A 184 -18.10 16.26 3.76
N GLU A 185 -19.11 15.60 4.32
CA GLU A 185 -19.59 14.29 3.85
C GLU A 185 -20.23 14.31 2.46
N ARG A 186 -20.68 15.48 1.97
CA ARG A 186 -21.24 15.62 0.62
C ARG A 186 -20.18 15.51 -0.47
N PHE A 187 -18.92 15.76 -0.16
CA PHE A 187 -17.83 15.79 -1.14
C PHE A 187 -17.07 14.45 -1.18
N GLN A 188 -16.93 13.89 -2.39
CA GLN A 188 -16.09 12.72 -2.62
C GLN A 188 -14.63 13.13 -2.84
N ASP A 189 -13.91 13.33 -1.74
CA ASP A 189 -12.51 13.79 -1.76
C ASP A 189 -11.56 12.83 -2.52
N SER A 190 -11.87 11.54 -2.64
CA SER A 190 -10.98 10.52 -3.25
C SER A 190 -10.50 10.87 -4.67
N TYR A 191 -11.38 11.41 -5.52
CA TYR A 191 -11.00 11.74 -6.91
C TYR A 191 -10.10 12.98 -7.00
N GLU A 192 -10.31 13.96 -6.11
CA GLU A 192 -9.43 15.12 -6.00
C GLU A 192 -8.05 14.69 -5.48
N ILE A 193 -8.00 13.84 -4.46
CA ILE A 193 -6.75 13.27 -3.94
C ILE A 193 -6.00 12.52 -5.07
N ILE A 194 -6.69 11.69 -5.85
CA ILE A 194 -6.11 10.98 -7.00
C ILE A 194 -5.56 11.97 -8.03
N ALA A 195 -6.30 13.02 -8.38
CA ALA A 195 -5.86 14.01 -9.35
C ALA A 195 -4.59 14.75 -8.88
N LEU A 196 -4.52 15.13 -7.60
CA LEU A 196 -3.34 15.78 -7.01
C LEU A 196 -2.12 14.85 -6.98
N PHE A 197 -2.29 13.59 -6.55
CA PHE A 197 -1.20 12.62 -6.61
C PHE A 197 -0.76 12.32 -8.05
N ARG A 198 -1.69 12.29 -9.02
CA ARG A 198 -1.35 12.11 -10.44
C ARG A 198 -0.51 13.26 -10.97
N LYS A 199 -0.90 14.50 -10.67
CA LYS A 199 -0.14 15.69 -11.04
C LYS A 199 1.29 15.67 -10.45
N ALA A 200 1.41 15.30 -9.18
CA ALA A 200 2.72 15.12 -8.54
C ALA A 200 3.53 13.97 -9.18
N TYR A 201 2.89 12.82 -9.41
CA TYR A 201 3.50 11.63 -10.03
C TYR A 201 4.12 11.95 -11.39
N GLU A 202 3.37 12.57 -12.29
CA GLU A 202 3.83 12.91 -13.65
C GLU A 202 5.03 13.84 -13.62
N SER A 203 5.02 14.83 -12.73
CA SER A 203 6.14 15.75 -12.54
C SER A 203 7.37 15.02 -11.97
N PHE A 204 7.23 14.22 -10.91
CA PHE A 204 8.36 13.46 -10.36
C PHE A 204 8.93 12.44 -11.35
N GLN A 205 8.07 11.83 -12.17
CA GLN A 205 8.49 10.93 -13.24
C GLN A 205 9.34 11.68 -14.29
N SER A 206 8.93 12.89 -14.67
CA SER A 206 9.68 13.74 -15.61
C SER A 206 11.06 14.16 -15.06
N LEU A 207 11.18 14.31 -13.74
CA LEU A 207 12.43 14.60 -13.03
C LEU A 207 13.31 13.36 -12.78
N GLY A 208 12.88 12.16 -13.18
CA GLY A 208 13.59 10.91 -12.90
C GLY A 208 13.54 10.48 -11.43
N ALA A 209 12.68 11.10 -10.61
CA ALA A 209 12.54 10.84 -9.18
C ALA A 209 11.62 9.63 -8.90
N THR A 210 12.02 8.46 -9.40
CA THR A 210 11.19 7.23 -9.43
C THR A 210 10.64 6.81 -8.06
N ARG A 211 11.44 6.91 -6.99
CA ARG A 211 10.99 6.56 -5.63
C ARG A 211 9.84 7.43 -5.15
N ILE A 212 9.94 8.75 -5.35
CA ILE A 212 8.91 9.70 -4.91
C ILE A 212 7.67 9.57 -5.81
N ALA A 213 7.87 9.33 -7.12
CA ALA A 213 6.78 8.99 -8.02
C ALA A 213 6.03 7.73 -7.53
N SER A 214 6.73 6.67 -7.13
CA SER A 214 6.08 5.47 -6.57
C SER A 214 5.33 5.73 -5.26
N VAL A 215 5.77 6.67 -4.42
CA VAL A 215 4.99 7.11 -3.24
C VAL A 215 3.67 7.74 -3.68
N CYS A 216 3.68 8.61 -4.70
CA CYS A 216 2.46 9.21 -5.25
C CYS A 216 1.55 8.13 -5.88
N SER A 217 2.14 7.17 -6.59
CA SER A 217 1.42 6.02 -7.17
C SER A 217 0.75 5.15 -6.09
N GLY A 218 1.44 4.87 -4.99
CA GLY A 218 0.86 4.19 -3.83
C GLY A 218 -0.24 5.01 -3.17
N GLY A 219 -0.08 6.34 -3.10
CA GLY A 219 -1.11 7.31 -2.72
C GLY A 219 -2.39 7.14 -3.53
N MET A 220 -2.30 7.20 -4.86
CA MET A 220 -3.43 6.98 -5.77
C MET A 220 -4.06 5.59 -5.57
N ALA A 221 -3.25 4.55 -5.44
CA ALA A 221 -3.74 3.18 -5.29
C ALA A 221 -4.59 2.99 -4.02
N MET A 222 -4.17 3.58 -2.89
CA MET A 222 -4.96 3.58 -1.65
C MET A 222 -6.31 4.30 -1.81
N GLU A 223 -6.35 5.38 -2.61
CA GLU A 223 -7.59 6.10 -2.87
C GLU A 223 -8.53 5.35 -3.81
N TYR A 224 -8.00 4.71 -4.85
CA TYR A 224 -8.79 3.81 -5.70
C TYR A 224 -9.38 2.65 -4.89
N TYR A 225 -8.60 2.06 -3.98
CA TYR A 225 -9.06 1.01 -3.08
C TYR A 225 -10.23 1.50 -2.20
N ALA A 226 -10.08 2.67 -1.58
CA ALA A 226 -11.13 3.26 -0.75
C ALA A 226 -12.39 3.66 -1.54
N ALA A 227 -12.25 4.02 -2.82
CA ALA A 227 -13.36 4.27 -3.72
C ALA A 227 -14.04 2.99 -4.25
N GLY A 228 -13.52 1.80 -3.92
CA GLY A 228 -14.04 0.51 -4.38
C GLY A 228 -13.59 0.11 -5.80
N ASP A 229 -12.71 0.88 -6.43
CA ASP A 229 -12.13 0.56 -7.74
C ASP A 229 -10.87 -0.30 -7.57
N PHE A 230 -11.12 -1.58 -7.27
CA PHE A 230 -10.05 -2.54 -6.98
C PHE A 230 -9.16 -2.83 -8.19
N SER A 231 -9.66 -2.65 -9.42
CA SER A 231 -8.89 -2.91 -10.64
C SER A 231 -7.77 -1.89 -10.83
N ASN A 232 -8.10 -0.60 -10.77
CA ASN A 232 -7.10 0.47 -10.85
C ASN A 232 -6.16 0.46 -9.65
N ALA A 233 -6.68 0.17 -8.45
CA ALA A 233 -5.86 0.01 -7.25
C ALA A 233 -4.81 -1.10 -7.43
N LYS A 234 -5.23 -2.30 -7.85
CA LYS A 234 -4.34 -3.45 -8.04
C LYS A 234 -3.22 -3.13 -9.03
N GLN A 235 -3.54 -2.53 -10.18
CA GLN A 235 -2.55 -2.20 -11.21
C GLN A 235 -1.45 -1.25 -10.67
N LEU A 236 -1.84 -0.20 -9.95
CA LEU A 236 -0.89 0.75 -9.38
C LEU A 236 -0.05 0.10 -8.27
N PHE A 237 -0.68 -0.70 -7.41
CA PHE A 237 0.02 -1.43 -6.35
C PHE A 237 1.02 -2.44 -6.91
N ASP A 238 0.69 -3.15 -7.99
CA ASP A 238 1.60 -4.10 -8.67
C ASP A 238 2.85 -3.40 -9.20
N ASN A 239 2.69 -2.25 -9.85
CA ASN A 239 3.81 -1.44 -10.33
C ASN A 239 4.73 -0.98 -9.19
N VAL A 240 4.14 -0.50 -8.10
CA VAL A 240 4.87 -0.07 -6.90
C VAL A 240 5.58 -1.25 -6.22
N ALA A 241 4.92 -2.41 -6.14
CA ALA A 241 5.50 -3.63 -5.58
C ALA A 241 6.69 -4.11 -6.42
N GLY A 242 6.64 -3.96 -7.75
CA GLY A 242 7.77 -4.22 -8.65
C GLY A 242 9.02 -3.41 -8.27
N LEU A 243 8.88 -2.11 -8.00
CA LEU A 243 9.99 -1.28 -7.54
C LEU A 243 10.51 -1.72 -6.17
N TYR A 244 9.61 -1.96 -5.21
CA TYR A 244 10.00 -2.38 -3.86
C TYR A 244 10.71 -3.72 -3.84
N ARG A 245 10.31 -4.68 -4.68
CA ARG A 245 11.01 -5.96 -4.87
C ARG A 245 12.41 -5.77 -5.45
N LYS A 246 12.57 -4.86 -6.43
CA LYS A 246 13.85 -4.59 -7.08
C LYS A 246 14.85 -3.92 -6.13
N GLU A 247 14.38 -3.04 -5.26
CA GLU A 247 15.23 -2.26 -4.35
C GLU A 247 15.31 -2.85 -2.93
N GLY A 248 14.51 -3.87 -2.60
CA GLY A 248 14.56 -4.56 -1.30
C GLY A 248 13.83 -3.85 -0.16
N TRP A 249 12.82 -3.02 -0.44
CA TRP A 249 12.05 -2.29 0.58
C TRP A 249 10.96 -3.15 1.21
N THR A 250 11.35 -4.08 2.09
CA THR A 250 10.45 -5.11 2.63
C THR A 250 9.29 -4.55 3.48
N THR A 251 9.50 -3.49 4.25
CA THR A 251 8.45 -2.87 5.08
C THR A 251 7.36 -2.22 4.23
N LEU A 252 7.75 -1.48 3.19
CA LEU A 252 6.81 -0.87 2.25
C LEU A 252 6.13 -1.92 1.37
N LEU A 253 6.86 -2.99 1.02
CA LEU A 253 6.31 -4.13 0.30
C LEU A 253 5.24 -4.86 1.12
N TRP A 254 5.41 -5.01 2.44
CA TRP A 254 4.40 -5.59 3.32
C TRP A 254 3.07 -4.83 3.26
N GLU A 255 3.11 -3.51 3.46
CA GLU A 255 1.91 -2.67 3.40
C GLU A 255 1.22 -2.79 2.03
N ASN A 256 2.01 -2.74 0.96
CA ASN A 256 1.52 -2.84 -0.41
C ASN A 256 0.91 -4.23 -0.72
N LEU A 257 1.58 -5.32 -0.34
CA LEU A 257 1.06 -6.69 -0.50
C LEU A 257 -0.24 -6.89 0.27
N GLY A 258 -0.41 -6.25 1.42
CA GLY A 258 -1.68 -6.24 2.14
C GLY A 258 -2.84 -5.76 1.27
N TYR A 259 -2.68 -4.62 0.60
CA TYR A 259 -3.70 -4.13 -0.33
C TYR A 259 -3.87 -5.01 -1.57
N LEU A 260 -2.77 -5.53 -2.14
CA LEU A 260 -2.84 -6.41 -3.31
C LEU A 260 -3.65 -7.68 -3.02
N ARG A 261 -3.46 -8.30 -1.86
CA ARG A 261 -4.24 -9.47 -1.43
C ARG A 261 -5.73 -9.15 -1.37
N GLU A 262 -6.10 -8.06 -0.71
CA GLU A 262 -7.50 -7.64 -0.60
C GLU A 262 -8.11 -7.30 -1.96
N CYS A 263 -7.37 -6.58 -2.83
CA CYS A 263 -7.82 -6.30 -4.19
C CYS A 263 -8.07 -7.61 -4.97
N SER A 264 -7.16 -8.57 -4.88
CA SER A 264 -7.29 -9.87 -5.54
C SER A 264 -8.48 -10.67 -5.01
N MET A 265 -8.78 -10.61 -3.71
CA MET A 265 -10.00 -11.20 -3.16
C MET A 265 -11.26 -10.56 -3.74
N LYS A 266 -11.32 -9.22 -3.76
CA LYS A 266 -12.47 -8.47 -4.28
C LYS A 266 -12.67 -8.61 -5.79
N LEU A 267 -11.58 -8.83 -6.53
CA LEU A 267 -11.59 -9.08 -7.98
C LEU A 267 -11.74 -10.56 -8.34
N ASN A 268 -11.88 -11.45 -7.35
CA ASN A 268 -11.99 -12.89 -7.57
C ASN A 268 -10.79 -13.49 -8.36
N SER A 269 -9.57 -13.11 -7.97
CA SER A 269 -8.31 -13.67 -8.50
C SER A 269 -7.60 -14.50 -7.43
N PRO A 270 -8.02 -15.77 -7.21
CA PRO A 270 -7.45 -16.63 -6.18
C PRO A 270 -5.95 -16.92 -6.38
N LYS A 271 -5.49 -17.04 -7.63
CA LYS A 271 -4.06 -17.21 -7.95
C LYS A 271 -3.21 -16.05 -7.45
N ASP A 272 -3.64 -14.82 -7.71
CA ASP A 272 -2.93 -13.62 -7.27
C ASP A 272 -3.00 -13.49 -5.75
N PHE A 273 -4.17 -13.76 -5.15
CA PHE A 273 -4.33 -13.76 -3.69
C PHE A 273 -3.34 -14.70 -3.01
N ILE A 274 -3.25 -15.96 -3.46
CA ILE A 274 -2.30 -16.93 -2.89
C ILE A 274 -0.87 -16.47 -3.11
N SER A 275 -0.54 -15.99 -4.31
CA SER A 275 0.82 -15.55 -4.63
C SER A 275 1.28 -14.40 -3.72
N TYR A 276 0.49 -13.35 -3.60
CA TYR A 276 0.79 -12.22 -2.71
C TYR A 276 0.79 -12.62 -1.23
N SER A 277 -0.09 -13.54 -0.82
CA SER A 277 -0.13 -14.06 0.56
C SER A 277 1.15 -14.79 0.94
N LEU A 278 1.62 -15.69 0.07
CA LEU A 278 2.84 -16.46 0.31
C LEU A 278 4.08 -15.57 0.28
N GLU A 279 4.16 -14.65 -0.69
CA GLU A 279 5.23 -13.65 -0.74
C GLU A 279 5.27 -12.84 0.56
N MET A 280 4.12 -12.36 1.02
CA MET A 280 3.98 -11.58 2.24
C MET A 280 4.39 -12.37 3.49
N ALA A 281 3.97 -13.63 3.60
CA ALA A 281 4.34 -14.51 4.70
C ALA A 281 5.85 -14.84 4.72
N ALA A 282 6.53 -14.78 3.57
CA ALA A 282 7.96 -15.07 3.45
C ALA A 282 8.88 -13.85 3.65
N LEU A 283 8.33 -12.63 3.77
CA LEU A 283 9.15 -11.42 3.89
C LEU A 283 10.05 -11.45 5.15
N PRO A 284 11.34 -11.09 5.04
CA PRO A 284 12.28 -11.07 6.16
C PRO A 284 12.10 -9.81 7.01
N LEU A 285 10.97 -9.71 7.72
CA LEU A 285 10.64 -8.57 8.57
C LEU A 285 10.99 -8.85 10.04
N PHE A 286 11.63 -7.88 10.68
CA PHE A 286 11.93 -7.91 12.11
C PHE A 286 10.74 -7.37 12.90
N SER A 287 10.25 -8.14 13.88
CA SER A 287 9.22 -7.66 14.80
C SER A 287 9.78 -6.49 15.62
N ARG A 288 9.23 -5.29 15.43
CA ARG A 288 9.49 -4.14 16.30
C ARG A 288 8.72 -4.34 17.62
N SER A 289 9.32 -4.03 18.76
CA SER A 289 8.72 -4.30 20.08
C SER A 289 7.34 -3.65 20.22
N GLU A 290 6.44 -4.31 20.95
CA GLU A 290 5.03 -3.94 21.09
C GLU A 290 4.80 -2.56 21.76
N GLU A 291 5.83 -1.98 22.36
CA GLU A 291 5.76 -0.75 23.16
C GLU A 291 5.64 0.54 22.32
N GLU A 292 5.98 0.51 21.02
CA GLU A 292 5.81 1.67 20.12
C GLU A 292 4.47 1.67 19.34
N ASN A 293 3.59 0.68 19.56
CA ASN A 293 2.45 0.39 18.67
C ASN A 293 1.11 1.06 19.02
N ARG A 294 1.01 1.88 20.08
CA ARG A 294 -0.29 2.46 20.48
C ARG A 294 -0.79 3.57 19.56
N GLU A 295 0.11 4.38 18.98
CA GLU A 295 -0.26 5.47 18.05
C GLU A 295 -0.36 5.01 16.59
N ASN A 296 0.36 3.94 16.20
CA ASN A 296 0.42 3.46 14.81
C ASN A 296 -0.68 2.46 14.43
N LYS A 297 -1.52 2.02 15.38
CA LYS A 297 -2.57 1.02 15.13
C LYS A 297 -3.67 1.50 14.17
N ILE A 298 -3.83 2.82 14.03
CA ILE A 298 -4.82 3.47 13.14
C ILE A 298 -4.29 3.58 11.69
N LYS A 299 -2.96 3.48 11.48
CA LYS A 299 -2.32 3.65 10.16
C LYS A 299 -1.79 2.35 9.55
N SER A 300 -2.02 1.20 10.16
CA SER A 300 -1.64 -0.07 9.55
C SER A 300 -2.58 -0.40 8.39
N GLY A 301 -2.03 -0.71 7.21
CA GLY A 301 -2.79 -1.19 6.07
C GLY A 301 -3.61 -2.46 6.39
N PRO A 302 -4.40 -3.00 5.43
CA PRO A 302 -5.37 -4.05 5.68
C PRO A 302 -4.78 -5.34 6.28
N ALA A 303 -3.47 -5.58 6.08
CA ALA A 303 -2.79 -6.72 6.66
C ALA A 303 -2.33 -6.54 8.11
N GLY A 304 -2.42 -5.34 8.69
CA GLY A 304 -1.93 -5.07 10.04
C GLY A 304 -0.40 -5.09 10.16
N SER A 305 0.11 -5.19 11.38
CA SER A 305 1.55 -5.20 11.66
C SER A 305 2.22 -6.52 11.26
N PRO A 306 3.49 -6.50 10.78
CA PRO A 306 4.24 -7.67 10.34
C PRO A 306 4.79 -8.51 11.50
N THR A 307 3.91 -9.07 12.34
CA THR A 307 4.30 -10.00 13.41
C THR A 307 4.47 -11.42 12.88
N ILE A 308 5.22 -12.26 13.60
CA ILE A 308 5.38 -13.69 13.27
C ILE A 308 4.01 -14.37 13.23
N SER A 309 3.19 -14.17 14.27
CA SER A 309 1.83 -14.69 14.32
C SER A 309 0.96 -14.21 13.15
N ARG A 310 1.09 -12.94 12.71
CA ARG A 310 0.33 -12.46 11.55
C ARG A 310 0.76 -13.17 10.26
N ARG A 311 2.07 -13.42 10.08
CA ARG A 311 2.59 -14.19 8.94
C ARG A 311 2.11 -15.64 8.95
N GLU A 312 2.10 -16.29 10.11
CA GLU A 312 1.55 -17.64 10.29
C GLU A 312 0.05 -17.68 9.95
N ASN A 313 -0.72 -16.71 10.43
CA ASN A 313 -2.15 -16.58 10.09
C ASN A 313 -2.37 -16.40 8.59
N ILE A 314 -1.57 -15.56 7.92
CA ILE A 314 -1.65 -15.36 6.46
C ILE A 314 -1.32 -16.65 5.71
N GLN A 315 -0.31 -17.41 6.15
CA GLN A 315 -0.04 -18.73 5.58
C GLN A 315 -1.22 -19.69 5.79
N GLN A 316 -1.81 -19.72 6.99
CA GLN A 316 -2.96 -20.56 7.28
C GLN A 316 -4.21 -20.17 6.45
N GLU A 317 -4.42 -18.88 6.19
CA GLU A 317 -5.47 -18.41 5.27
C GLU A 317 -5.31 -19.05 3.88
N VAL A 318 -4.08 -19.12 3.36
CA VAL A 318 -3.79 -19.80 2.08
C VAL A 318 -4.09 -21.29 2.16
N ILE A 319 -3.69 -21.96 3.24
CA ILE A 319 -3.96 -23.39 3.45
C ILE A 319 -5.46 -23.65 3.41
N ASN A 320 -6.24 -22.87 4.15
CA ASN A 320 -7.69 -23.01 4.23
C ASN A 320 -8.36 -22.79 2.87
N VAL A 321 -7.83 -21.90 2.03
CA VAL A 321 -8.32 -21.67 0.65
C VAL A 321 -7.99 -22.86 -0.24
N LEU A 322 -6.80 -23.45 -0.11
CA LEU A 322 -6.41 -24.64 -0.86
C LEU A 322 -7.21 -25.89 -0.44
N GLU A 323 -7.53 -26.02 0.85
CA GLU A 323 -8.29 -27.15 1.42
C GLU A 323 -9.79 -27.10 1.10
N ARG A 324 -10.44 -25.93 1.14
CA ARG A 324 -11.87 -25.77 0.79
C ARG A 324 -12.22 -26.24 -0.62
N ASN A 325 -11.25 -26.28 -1.53
CA ASN A 325 -11.43 -26.81 -2.89
C ASN A 325 -11.70 -28.32 -2.93
N GLN A 326 -11.42 -29.07 -1.86
CA GLN A 326 -11.50 -30.53 -1.84
C GLN A 326 -12.76 -31.06 -1.15
N SER A 327 -13.47 -30.23 -0.38
CA SER A 327 -14.73 -30.58 0.29
C SER A 327 -15.89 -29.88 -0.42
N SER A 328 -16.49 -30.51 -1.43
CA SER A 328 -17.65 -29.96 -2.13
C SER A 328 -18.92 -29.99 -1.24
N GLU A 329 -19.05 -29.09 -0.28
CA GLU A 329 -20.35 -28.75 0.32
C GLU A 329 -20.45 -27.24 0.57
N GLY A 330 -21.17 -26.57 -0.34
CA GLY A 330 -21.97 -25.37 -0.14
C GLY A 330 -21.34 -24.14 0.52
N THR A 331 -21.06 -23.09 -0.26
CA THR A 331 -21.84 -21.83 -0.30
C THR A 331 -21.44 -21.11 -1.59
N ASP A 332 -22.44 -20.60 -2.32
CA ASP A 332 -22.31 -19.89 -3.59
C ASP A 332 -21.66 -18.51 -3.36
N ASP A 333 -20.35 -18.50 -3.10
CA ASP A 333 -19.53 -17.31 -3.17
C ASP A 333 -18.71 -17.40 -4.47
N GLY A 334 -18.75 -16.34 -5.28
CA GLY A 334 -18.18 -16.33 -6.64
C GLY A 334 -16.69 -16.70 -6.68
N PHE A 335 -16.01 -16.66 -5.53
CA PHE A 335 -14.62 -17.01 -5.33
C PHE A 335 -14.24 -18.45 -5.72
N ASN A 336 -15.19 -19.39 -5.70
CA ASN A 336 -14.90 -20.82 -5.81
C ASN A 336 -14.77 -21.34 -7.25
N ASN A 337 -15.38 -20.68 -8.25
CA ASN A 337 -15.49 -21.24 -9.60
C ASN A 337 -14.23 -21.04 -10.48
N ALA A 338 -13.30 -20.15 -10.11
CA ALA A 338 -12.04 -19.91 -10.82
C ALA A 338 -10.85 -20.70 -10.25
N MET A 339 -11.09 -21.62 -9.32
CA MET A 339 -10.07 -22.16 -8.41
C MET A 339 -9.43 -23.49 -8.85
N GLU A 340 -9.91 -24.14 -9.92
CA GLU A 340 -9.30 -25.38 -10.48
C GLU A 340 -7.89 -25.15 -11.07
N GLU A 341 -7.62 -23.96 -11.62
CA GLU A 341 -6.32 -23.60 -12.22
C GLU A 341 -5.25 -23.19 -11.18
N VAL A 342 -5.63 -23.08 -9.90
CA VAL A 342 -4.85 -22.43 -8.82
C VAL A 342 -4.00 -23.42 -8.02
N THR A 343 -4.18 -24.72 -8.21
CA THR A 343 -3.46 -25.79 -7.48
C THR A 343 -1.98 -25.91 -7.86
N HIS A 344 -1.48 -25.09 -8.77
CA HIS A 344 -0.12 -25.10 -9.29
C HIS A 344 0.57 -23.75 -9.06
N LEU A 345 1.36 -23.67 -7.99
CA LEU A 345 2.20 -22.51 -7.69
C LEU A 345 3.56 -22.67 -8.38
N ASP A 346 3.74 -22.09 -9.56
CA ASP A 346 5.03 -22.13 -10.24
C ASP A 346 6.03 -21.14 -9.61
N ILE A 347 7.01 -21.70 -8.88
CA ILE A 347 8.12 -20.95 -8.29
C ILE A 347 9.29 -20.93 -9.29
N ASP A 348 9.08 -20.27 -10.43
CA ASP A 348 10.12 -20.05 -11.44
C ASP A 348 11.04 -18.86 -11.08
N GLN A 349 12.22 -18.75 -11.72
CA GLN A 349 13.18 -17.65 -11.51
C GLN A 349 12.57 -16.25 -11.75
N ILE A 350 11.55 -16.17 -12.61
CA ILE A 350 10.86 -14.92 -12.97
C ILE A 350 9.69 -14.62 -11.99
N SER A 351 9.26 -15.62 -11.21
CA SER A 351 8.12 -15.51 -10.29
C SER A 351 8.43 -14.61 -9.08
N SER A 352 7.44 -13.85 -8.61
CA SER A 352 7.52 -13.11 -7.34
C SER A 352 7.70 -14.04 -6.14
N LEU A 353 7.32 -15.32 -6.30
CA LEU A 353 7.43 -16.36 -5.27
C LEU A 353 8.86 -16.86 -5.03
N ARG A 354 9.87 -16.35 -5.74
CA ARG A 354 11.29 -16.66 -5.45
C ARG A 354 11.70 -16.33 -4.01
N MET A 355 11.02 -15.38 -3.37
CA MET A 355 11.27 -15.01 -1.97
C MET A 355 10.68 -16.04 -0.99
N VAL A 356 9.78 -16.91 -1.47
CA VAL A 356 9.10 -17.93 -0.67
C VAL A 356 9.96 -19.18 -0.57
N LEU A 357 10.45 -19.69 -1.70
CA LEU A 357 11.40 -20.80 -1.74
C LEU A 357 12.68 -20.41 -2.46
N THR A 358 13.81 -20.55 -1.79
CA THR A 358 15.13 -20.47 -2.42
C THR A 358 15.52 -21.86 -2.92
N THR A 359 15.90 -21.97 -4.19
CA THR A 359 16.32 -23.23 -4.82
C THR A 359 17.77 -23.12 -5.31
N SER A 360 18.52 -24.22 -5.21
CA SER A 360 19.89 -24.32 -5.71
C SER A 360 20.14 -25.69 -6.29
N VAL A 361 20.63 -25.74 -7.53
CA VAL A 361 21.02 -26.97 -8.22
C VAL A 361 22.54 -27.03 -8.33
N ALA A 362 23.14 -28.11 -7.84
CA ALA A 362 24.58 -28.33 -7.88
C ALA A 362 24.88 -29.69 -8.51
N PHE A 363 25.86 -29.73 -9.41
CA PHE A 363 26.38 -30.97 -9.97
C PHE A 363 27.50 -31.47 -9.06
N LEU A 364 27.49 -32.77 -8.75
CA LEU A 364 28.56 -33.34 -7.94
C LEU A 364 29.89 -33.35 -8.69
N ASP A 365 29.84 -33.65 -9.99
CA ASP A 365 30.97 -33.68 -10.89
C ASP A 365 30.94 -32.50 -11.86
N GLN A 366 32.10 -31.88 -12.09
CA GLN A 366 32.23 -30.74 -13.02
C GLN A 366 32.26 -31.16 -14.50
N SER A 367 32.54 -32.43 -14.78
CA SER A 367 32.60 -32.99 -16.13
C SER A 367 32.27 -34.48 -16.12
N VAL A 368 31.36 -34.91 -16.98
CA VAL A 368 30.90 -36.30 -17.08
C VAL A 368 30.87 -36.73 -18.55
N LYS A 369 31.17 -37.99 -18.84
CA LYS A 369 31.13 -38.50 -20.22
C LYS A 369 29.66 -38.68 -20.66
N PRO A 370 29.32 -38.42 -21.93
CA PRO A 370 27.98 -38.74 -22.43
C PRO A 370 27.62 -40.20 -22.17
N GLY A 371 26.41 -40.43 -21.66
CA GLY A 371 25.89 -41.75 -21.28
C GLY A 371 26.34 -42.27 -19.91
N SER A 372 27.29 -41.61 -19.23
CA SER A 372 27.63 -41.96 -17.84
C SER A 372 26.71 -41.24 -16.84
N PRO A 373 26.43 -41.86 -15.67
CA PRO A 373 25.54 -41.29 -14.68
C PRO A 373 26.12 -40.00 -14.09
N LEU A 374 25.28 -38.97 -13.99
CA LEU A 374 25.60 -37.66 -13.41
C LEU A 374 24.73 -37.47 -12.16
N LEU A 375 25.36 -37.22 -11.02
CA LEU A 375 24.65 -36.90 -9.78
C LEU A 375 24.35 -35.40 -9.70
N VAL A 376 23.07 -35.09 -9.64
CA VAL A 376 22.54 -33.74 -9.47
C VAL A 376 21.98 -33.61 -8.06
N SER A 377 22.40 -32.58 -7.34
CA SER A 377 21.86 -32.22 -6.04
C SER A 377 20.95 -30.99 -6.14
N VAL A 378 19.69 -31.15 -5.74
CA VAL A 378 18.72 -30.07 -5.66
C VAL A 378 18.53 -29.71 -4.18
N SER A 379 18.79 -28.46 -3.83
CA SER A 379 18.63 -27.93 -2.48
C SER A 379 17.49 -26.92 -2.45
N LEU A 380 16.56 -27.08 -1.51
CA LEU A 380 15.38 -26.24 -1.33
C LEU A 380 15.39 -25.64 0.08
N LEU A 381 15.00 -24.37 0.19
CA LEU A 381 14.87 -23.64 1.45
C LEU A 381 13.55 -22.89 1.46
N SER A 382 12.70 -23.13 2.47
CA SER A 382 11.46 -22.37 2.66
C SER A 382 11.66 -21.21 3.63
N HIS A 383 11.18 -20.02 3.25
CA HIS A 383 11.14 -18.82 4.10
C HIS A 383 9.78 -18.58 4.76
N LEU A 384 8.82 -19.48 4.51
CA LEU A 384 7.50 -19.44 5.15
C LEU A 384 7.61 -19.72 6.65
N PRO A 385 6.75 -19.11 7.48
CA PRO A 385 6.82 -19.26 8.92
C PRO A 385 6.48 -20.68 9.39
N SER A 386 5.58 -21.39 8.70
CA SER A 386 5.20 -22.78 9.00
C SER A 386 5.68 -23.76 7.91
N PRO A 387 5.91 -25.04 8.26
CA PRO A 387 6.34 -26.06 7.29
C PRO A 387 5.37 -26.22 6.12
N VAL A 388 5.90 -26.54 4.95
CA VAL A 388 5.11 -26.74 3.72
C VAL A 388 5.50 -28.05 3.06
N VAL A 389 4.50 -28.80 2.60
CA VAL A 389 4.73 -30.00 1.79
C VAL A 389 4.68 -29.64 0.31
N VAL A 390 5.68 -30.10 -0.44
CA VAL A 390 5.75 -29.96 -1.90
C VAL A 390 5.22 -31.24 -2.52
N ASP A 391 4.17 -31.19 -3.32
CA ASP A 391 3.59 -32.40 -3.93
C ASP A 391 4.39 -32.86 -5.15
N GLN A 392 4.93 -31.91 -5.90
CA GLN A 392 5.69 -32.19 -7.11
C GLN A 392 6.82 -31.17 -7.26
N LEU A 393 8.03 -31.66 -7.52
CA LEU A 393 9.19 -30.87 -7.87
C LEU A 393 9.67 -31.27 -9.26
N GLU A 394 9.61 -30.34 -10.21
CA GLU A 394 10.10 -30.52 -11.57
C GLU A 394 11.40 -29.74 -11.76
N VAL A 395 12.42 -30.40 -12.33
CA VAL A 395 13.70 -29.77 -12.68
C VAL A 395 13.92 -29.90 -14.17
N GLN A 396 14.05 -28.75 -14.84
CA GLN A 396 14.24 -28.67 -16.29
C GLN A 396 15.66 -28.22 -16.61
N PHE A 397 16.31 -28.95 -17.51
CA PHE A 397 17.62 -28.66 -18.08
C PHE A 397 17.50 -28.29 -19.56
N ASN A 398 18.57 -27.72 -20.10
CA ASN A 398 18.69 -27.46 -21.54
C ASN A 398 18.74 -28.74 -22.40
N GLN A 399 18.93 -29.91 -21.78
CA GLN A 399 18.82 -31.22 -22.40
C GLN A 399 17.65 -31.98 -21.77
N SER A 400 16.62 -32.28 -22.57
CA SER A 400 15.37 -32.90 -22.09
C SER A 400 15.58 -34.25 -21.43
N ASP A 401 16.57 -35.02 -21.87
CA ASP A 401 16.91 -36.35 -21.34
C ASP A 401 17.40 -36.31 -19.88
N CYS A 402 17.74 -35.11 -19.38
CA CYS A 402 18.15 -34.88 -18.00
C CYS A 402 17.03 -34.32 -17.12
N ASN A 403 15.86 -34.00 -17.69
CA ASN A 403 14.72 -33.49 -16.92
C ASN A 403 14.18 -34.59 -16.02
N PHE A 404 13.77 -34.23 -14.81
CA PHE A 404 13.15 -35.18 -13.89
C PHE A 404 12.09 -34.51 -13.03
N VAL A 405 11.14 -35.33 -12.59
CA VAL A 405 10.06 -34.93 -11.69
C VAL A 405 10.10 -35.82 -10.45
N ILE A 406 10.10 -35.18 -9.28
CA ILE A 406 9.99 -35.83 -7.97
C ILE A 406 8.57 -35.60 -7.45
N HIS A 407 7.85 -36.69 -7.17
CA HIS A 407 6.54 -36.64 -6.52
C HIS A 407 6.66 -36.99 -5.03
N SER A 408 5.97 -36.22 -4.17
CA SER A 408 5.79 -36.58 -2.77
C SER A 408 4.68 -37.61 -2.65
N ARG A 409 4.93 -38.69 -1.90
CA ARG A 409 3.95 -39.77 -1.71
C ARG A 409 2.87 -39.33 -0.70
N GLN A 410 1.61 -39.28 -1.14
CA GLN A 410 0.44 -39.14 -0.27
C GLN A 410 0.04 -40.54 0.23
N GLU A 411 -0.20 -40.70 1.54
CA GLU A 411 -0.51 -41.98 2.20
C GLU A 411 -1.76 -42.73 1.64
N ASP A 412 -2.60 -42.08 0.83
CA ASP A 412 -3.88 -42.64 0.35
C ASP A 412 -3.96 -43.02 -1.15
N SER A 413 -2.84 -43.07 -1.88
CA SER A 413 -2.86 -43.49 -3.30
C SER A 413 -2.45 -44.97 -3.48
N PRO A 414 -3.23 -45.79 -4.23
CA PRO A 414 -2.80 -47.14 -4.59
C PRO A 414 -1.55 -47.05 -5.47
N PRO A 415 -0.67 -48.08 -5.46
CA PRO A 415 0.58 -48.04 -6.21
C PRO A 415 0.30 -47.86 -7.70
N PHE A 416 0.61 -46.67 -8.22
CA PHE A 416 0.65 -46.43 -9.65
C PHE A 416 1.85 -47.20 -10.22
N TYR A 417 1.55 -48.23 -11.03
CA TYR A 417 2.51 -48.75 -11.99
C TYR A 417 2.59 -47.75 -13.15
N SER A 418 3.58 -46.86 -13.19
CA SER A 418 3.84 -46.01 -14.35
C SER A 418 5.08 -46.49 -15.11
N ASN A 419 4.83 -47.00 -16.32
CA ASN A 419 5.83 -47.38 -17.33
C ASN A 419 6.29 -46.14 -18.13
N LEU A 420 6.87 -45.14 -17.48
CA LEU A 420 7.49 -43.97 -18.15
C LEU A 420 8.82 -43.67 -17.46
N HIS A 421 9.90 -43.63 -18.24
CA HIS A 421 11.30 -43.56 -17.77
C HIS A 421 11.69 -42.25 -17.03
N ASP A 422 10.77 -41.30 -16.86
CA ASP A 422 11.05 -39.91 -16.45
C ASP A 422 10.41 -39.48 -15.11
N GLN A 423 9.78 -40.41 -14.37
CA GLN A 423 9.16 -40.11 -13.07
C GLN A 423 9.89 -40.80 -11.92
N VAL A 424 10.33 -40.01 -10.94
CA VAL A 424 11.02 -40.51 -9.75
C VAL A 424 10.09 -40.32 -8.56
N VAL A 425 9.55 -41.43 -8.05
CA VAL A 425 8.77 -41.41 -6.81
C VAL A 425 9.74 -41.57 -5.64
N GLN A 426 9.78 -40.57 -4.74
CA GLN A 426 10.58 -40.65 -3.53
C GLN A 426 9.70 -41.12 -2.36
N ASP A 427 10.17 -42.10 -1.59
CA ASP A 427 9.41 -42.69 -0.47
C ASP A 427 9.23 -41.76 0.75
N THR A 428 9.82 -40.55 0.70
CA THR A 428 9.84 -39.59 1.82
C THR A 428 8.98 -38.38 1.48
N SER A 429 8.20 -37.89 2.44
CA SER A 429 7.43 -36.65 2.27
C SER A 429 8.36 -35.46 2.00
N LEU A 430 8.08 -34.68 0.97
CA LEU A 430 8.84 -33.47 0.62
C LEU A 430 8.42 -32.30 1.52
N THR A 431 8.65 -32.43 2.83
CA THR A 431 8.28 -31.44 3.84
C THR A 431 9.41 -30.43 4.06
N LEU A 432 9.22 -29.20 3.59
CA LEU A 432 10.15 -28.09 3.79
C LEU A 432 9.88 -27.40 5.13
N PHE A 433 10.83 -27.49 6.05
CA PHE A 433 10.78 -26.76 7.32
C PHE A 433 11.31 -25.34 7.17
N THR A 434 10.75 -24.43 7.96
CA THR A 434 11.10 -23.01 8.03
C THR A 434 12.60 -22.81 8.19
N ASN A 435 13.21 -22.10 7.24
CA ASN A 435 14.62 -21.76 7.21
C ASN A 435 15.58 -22.95 7.38
N ARG A 436 15.18 -24.15 6.93
CA ARG A 436 16.04 -25.34 6.87
C ARG A 436 16.21 -25.82 5.44
N TRP A 437 17.45 -26.08 5.05
CA TRP A 437 17.76 -26.66 3.75
C TRP A 437 17.35 -28.13 3.69
N MET A 438 16.55 -28.48 2.70
CA MET A 438 16.33 -29.86 2.25
C MET A 438 17.20 -30.12 1.03
N ARG A 439 17.95 -31.22 1.03
CA ARG A 439 18.78 -31.63 -0.10
C ARG A 439 18.30 -32.96 -0.65
N LEU A 440 18.03 -32.98 -1.95
CA LEU A 440 17.66 -34.15 -2.74
C LEU A 440 18.79 -34.43 -3.72
N THR A 441 19.10 -35.71 -3.96
CA THR A 441 20.12 -36.11 -4.93
C THR A 441 19.48 -37.06 -5.92
N HIS A 442 19.68 -36.81 -7.22
CA HIS A 442 19.13 -37.60 -8.30
C HIS A 442 20.21 -37.94 -9.33
N GLU A 443 20.10 -39.12 -9.93
CA GLU A 443 21.00 -39.58 -11.00
C GLU A 443 20.37 -39.26 -12.36
N ALA A 444 20.96 -38.32 -13.10
CA ALA A 444 20.57 -37.97 -14.46
C ALA A 444 21.56 -38.57 -15.49
N LYS A 445 21.12 -38.78 -16.73
CA LYS A 445 21.97 -39.28 -17.82
C LYS A 445 21.87 -38.37 -19.02
N SER A 446 22.98 -37.71 -19.34
CA SER A 446 23.09 -36.87 -20.55
C SER A 446 23.48 -37.74 -21.74
N GLY A 447 22.62 -37.79 -22.77
CA GLY A 447 22.92 -38.46 -24.04
C GLY A 447 23.80 -37.65 -24.99
N GLN A 448 24.01 -36.36 -24.72
CA GLN A 448 24.64 -35.41 -25.65
C GLN A 448 25.84 -34.71 -25.02
N SER A 449 26.92 -34.52 -25.79
CA SER A 449 28.06 -33.70 -25.35
C SER A 449 27.70 -32.21 -25.34
N GLY A 450 28.03 -31.49 -24.27
CA GLY A 450 27.81 -30.04 -24.20
C GLY A 450 27.78 -29.54 -22.76
N LYS A 451 27.50 -28.24 -22.59
CA LYS A 451 27.25 -27.64 -21.28
C LYS A 451 25.83 -27.98 -20.85
N LEU A 452 25.68 -28.69 -19.72
CA LEU A 452 24.39 -28.94 -19.11
C LEU A 452 24.06 -27.78 -18.16
N GLU A 453 22.92 -27.13 -18.37
CA GLU A 453 22.46 -26.00 -17.56
C GLU A 453 21.04 -26.26 -17.06
N CYS A 454 20.80 -26.02 -15.77
CA CYS A 454 19.46 -26.01 -15.21
C CYS A 454 18.75 -24.74 -15.67
N LEU A 455 17.63 -24.89 -16.35
CA LEU A 455 16.80 -23.78 -16.85
C LEU A 455 15.79 -23.32 -15.82
N SER A 456 15.06 -24.26 -15.20
CA SER A 456 14.04 -23.93 -14.21
C SER A 456 13.87 -25.05 -13.18
N VAL A 457 13.43 -24.67 -11.98
CA VAL A 457 12.99 -25.57 -10.92
C VAL A 457 11.58 -25.13 -10.55
N LYS A 458 10.59 -26.01 -10.71
CA LYS A 458 9.19 -25.72 -10.39
C LYS A 458 8.73 -26.59 -9.25
N ALA A 459 8.16 -25.98 -8.21
CA ALA A 459 7.66 -26.69 -7.04
C ALA A 459 6.15 -26.46 -6.91
N THR A 460 5.35 -27.50 -7.11
CA THR A 460 3.88 -27.46 -6.96
C THR A 460 3.49 -27.82 -5.53
N ILE A 461 2.59 -27.02 -4.94
CA ILE A 461 2.02 -27.23 -3.61
C ILE A 461 0.49 -27.36 -3.76
N LYS A 462 -0.03 -28.56 -3.54
CA LYS A 462 -1.46 -28.93 -3.57
C LYS A 462 -2.00 -29.23 -2.17
N LYS A 463 -1.16 -29.70 -1.24
CA LYS A 463 -1.54 -30.06 0.14
C LYS A 463 -0.57 -29.46 1.15
N MET A 464 -1.05 -28.66 2.09
CA MET A 464 -0.33 -28.46 3.36
C MET A 464 -1.01 -29.34 4.41
N PRO A 465 -0.35 -30.34 5.02
CA PRO A 465 -0.97 -31.11 6.07
C PRO A 465 -1.18 -30.24 7.31
N CYS A 466 -2.42 -30.21 7.83
CA CYS A 466 -2.78 -29.58 9.10
C CYS A 466 -2.07 -30.18 10.34
N ASP A 467 -1.32 -31.29 10.20
CA ASP A 467 -0.83 -32.08 11.33
C ASP A 467 0.61 -31.77 11.80
N LEU A 468 1.23 -30.67 11.33
CA LEU A 468 2.61 -30.31 11.71
C LEU A 468 2.74 -29.11 12.66
N LEU A 469 1.65 -28.64 13.29
CA LEU A 469 1.74 -27.68 14.39
C LEU A 469 2.30 -28.38 15.65
N PRO A 470 3.40 -27.89 16.26
CA PRO A 470 3.78 -28.37 17.58
C PRO A 470 2.67 -27.99 18.58
N ARG A 471 2.23 -28.97 19.37
CA ARG A 471 1.36 -28.75 20.53
C ARG A 471 2.00 -27.82 21.55
#